data_AF-A0A7R7AWU2-F1
#
_entry.id   AF-A0A7R7AWU2-F1
#
_cell.length_a   1.000
_cell.length_b   1.000
_cell.length_c   1.000
_cell.angle_alpha   90.00
_cell.angle_beta   90.00
_cell.angle_gamma   90.00
#
_symmetry.space_group_name_H-M   'P 1'
#
loop_
_entity.id
_entity.type
_entity.pdbx_description
1 polymer ?
#
loop_
_entity_poly.entity_id
_entity_poly.type
_entity_poly.pdbx_seq_one_letter_code
_entity_poly.pdbx_strand_id
1 'polypeptide(L)'
;MPYLLRTLHLSERTLRRRFEESFGYGPKTLDRILRFHRYRCLRQTSSDASTAMLAVEAGYSDQAHLIRESRRLSGATPSTFAGASSRT
;
A
#
# COMPACT_ATOMS: atom_id res chain seq x y z
N MET A 1 0.96 -11.56 -5.47
CA MET A 1 2.01 -11.64 -6.50
C MET A 1 2.23 -13.03 -7.17
N PRO A 2 1.25 -13.96 -7.27
CA PRO A 2 1.46 -15.19 -8.04
C PRO A 2 1.58 -14.96 -9.55
N TYR A 3 1.05 -13.85 -10.08
CA TYR A 3 1.13 -13.56 -11.52
C TYR A 3 2.56 -13.30 -12.01
N LEU A 4 3.39 -12.60 -11.21
CA LEU A 4 4.78 -12.28 -11.54
C LEU A 4 5.67 -13.53 -11.63
N LEU A 5 5.42 -14.53 -10.78
CA LEU A 5 6.15 -15.81 -10.84
C LEU A 5 5.88 -16.53 -12.17
N ARG A 6 4.64 -16.48 -12.65
CA ARG A 6 4.19 -17.18 -13.86
C ARG A 6 4.63 -16.48 -15.15
N THR A 7 4.74 -15.16 -15.15
CA THR A 7 5.18 -14.38 -16.32
C THR A 7 6.69 -14.30 -16.45
N LEU A 8 7.42 -14.28 -15.34
CA LEU A 8 8.89 -14.15 -15.36
C LEU A 8 9.62 -15.50 -15.35
N HIS A 9 8.92 -16.63 -15.26
CA HIS A 9 9.50 -17.98 -15.10
C HIS A 9 10.54 -18.05 -13.95
N LEU A 10 10.33 -17.27 -12.89
CA LEU A 10 11.24 -17.20 -11.75
C LEU A 10 10.69 -18.02 -10.58
N SER A 11 11.58 -18.78 -9.94
CA SER A 11 11.28 -19.34 -8.62
C SER A 11 11.12 -18.22 -7.58
N GLU A 12 10.35 -18.48 -6.53
CA GLU A 12 10.14 -17.50 -5.44
C GLU A 12 11.46 -17.03 -4.82
N ARG A 13 12.44 -17.94 -4.69
CA ARG A 13 13.79 -17.63 -4.21
C ARG A 13 14.52 -16.65 -5.12
N THR A 14 14.43 -16.84 -6.44
CA THR A 14 15.09 -15.94 -7.41
C THR A 14 14.41 -14.58 -7.43
N LEU A 15 13.08 -14.56 -7.37
CA LEU A 15 12.33 -13.31 -7.26
C LEU A 15 12.69 -12.55 -5.98
N ARG A 16 12.78 -13.26 -4.84
CA ARG A 16 13.23 -12.68 -3.56
C ARG A 16 14.59 -12.01 -3.72
N ARG A 17 15.58 -12.78 -4.20
CA ARG A 17 16.96 -12.31 -4.34
C ARG A 17 17.04 -11.05 -5.22
N ARG A 18 16.37 -11.03 -6.37
CA ARG A 18 16.36 -9.86 -7.26
C ARG A 18 15.77 -8.62 -6.58
N PHE A 19 14.73 -8.78 -5.78
CA PHE A 19 14.14 -7.67 -5.03
C PHE A 19 15.06 -7.15 -3.92
N GLU A 20 15.70 -8.05 -3.17
CA GLU A 20 16.71 -7.65 -2.19
C GLU A 20 17.89 -6.92 -2.87
N GLU A 21 18.37 -7.43 -4.01
CA GLU A 21 19.45 -6.80 -4.80
C GLU A 21 19.06 -5.44 -5.38
N SER A 22 17.80 -5.24 -5.79
CA SER A 22 17.35 -4.01 -6.46
C SER A 22 16.81 -2.94 -5.51
N PHE A 23 16.16 -3.36 -4.42
CA PHE A 23 15.42 -2.47 -3.52
C PHE A 23 15.88 -2.56 -2.05
N GLY A 24 16.67 -3.56 -1.68
CA GLY A 24 17.03 -3.84 -0.29
C GLY A 24 15.91 -4.44 0.55
N TYR A 25 14.81 -4.86 -0.08
CA TYR A 25 13.71 -5.56 0.57
C TYR A 25 12.93 -6.44 -0.42
N GLY A 26 12.37 -7.54 0.09
CA GLY A 26 11.61 -8.46 -0.73
C GLY A 26 10.20 -7.97 -1.17
N PRO A 27 9.56 -8.67 -2.15
CA PRO A 27 8.32 -8.23 -2.80
C PRO A 27 7.11 -7.96 -1.88
N LYS A 28 7.03 -8.59 -0.71
CA LYS A 28 5.94 -8.32 0.25
C LYS A 28 6.04 -6.90 0.81
N THR A 29 7.26 -6.39 1.01
CA THR A 29 7.47 -5.01 1.50
C THR A 29 7.10 -4.01 0.40
N LEU A 30 7.52 -4.27 -0.85
CA LEU A 30 7.12 -3.42 -1.97
C LEU A 30 5.60 -3.37 -2.11
N ASP A 31 4.92 -4.51 -2.05
CA ASP A 31 3.46 -4.59 -2.13
C ASP A 31 2.76 -3.75 -1.06
N ARG A 32 3.26 -3.76 0.19
CA ARG A 32 2.76 -2.92 1.27
C ARG A 32 2.95 -1.42 0.98
N ILE A 33 4.12 -1.03 0.50
CA ILE A 33 4.44 0.36 0.15
C ILE A 33 3.53 0.85 -0.98
N LEU A 34 3.35 0.04 -2.03
CA LEU A 34 2.50 0.38 -3.17
C LEU A 34 1.02 0.50 -2.78
N ARG A 35 0.50 -0.39 -1.93
CA ARG A 35 -0.86 -0.27 -1.39
C ARG A 35 -1.05 1.01 -0.57
N PHE A 36 -0.07 1.36 0.26
CA PHE A 36 -0.12 2.59 1.05
C PHE A 36 -0.08 3.84 0.15
N HIS A 37 0.78 3.84 -0.87
CA HIS A 37 0.79 4.91 -1.88
C HIS A 37 -0.56 5.04 -2.61
N ARG A 38 -1.15 3.92 -3.04
CA ARG A 38 -2.48 3.91 -3.67
C ARG A 38 -3.54 4.52 -2.76
N TYR A 39 -3.58 4.14 -1.48
CA TYR A 39 -4.48 4.75 -0.50
C TYR A 39 -4.31 6.27 -0.43
N ARG A 40 -3.07 6.77 -0.37
CA ARG A 40 -2.80 8.22 -0.31
C ARG A 40 -3.30 8.95 -1.56
N CYS A 41 -3.07 8.39 -2.75
CA CYS A 41 -3.57 8.98 -4.00
C CYS A 41 -5.12 9.01 -4.04
N LEU A 42 -5.76 7.92 -3.61
CA LEU A 42 -7.22 7.86 -3.51
C LEU A 42 -7.77 8.88 -2.51
N ARG A 43 -7.11 9.05 -1.36
CA ARG A 43 -7.52 10.01 -0.34
C ARG A 43 -7.39 11.46 -0.80
N GLN A 44 -6.40 11.77 -1.65
CA GLN A 44 -6.22 13.09 -2.23
C GLN A 44 -7.27 13.42 -3.29
N THR A 45 -7.70 12.42 -4.06
CA THR A 45 -8.69 12.60 -5.16
C THR A 45 -10.14 12.49 -4.69
N SER A 46 -10.37 11.81 -3.56
CA SER A 46 -11.71 11.57 -3.00
C SER A 46 -11.73 11.93 -1.50
N SER A 47 -11.61 13.22 -1.18
CA SER A 47 -11.49 13.71 0.22
C SER A 47 -12.64 13.26 1.12
N ASP A 48 -13.84 13.17 0.56
CA ASP A 48 -15.09 12.94 1.30
C ASP A 48 -15.47 11.45 1.36
N ALA A 49 -14.74 10.60 0.65
CA ALA A 49 -14.99 9.17 0.64
C ALA A 49 -14.62 8.52 1.98
N SER A 50 -15.44 7.53 2.37
CA SER A 50 -15.20 6.74 3.58
C SER A 50 -13.82 6.10 3.57
N THR A 51 -13.07 6.27 4.65
CA THR A 51 -11.75 5.63 4.82
C THR A 51 -11.81 4.12 4.66
N ALA A 52 -12.91 3.47 5.08
CA ALA A 52 -13.09 2.04 4.92
C ALA A 52 -13.22 1.63 3.44
N MET A 53 -13.98 2.38 2.65
CA MET A 53 -14.09 2.14 1.21
C MET A 53 -12.75 2.33 0.51
N LEU A 54 -12.04 3.43 0.81
CA LEU A 54 -10.71 3.68 0.26
C LEU A 54 -9.68 2.62 0.67
N ALA A 55 -9.81 2.04 1.86
CA ALA A 55 -8.95 0.94 2.31
C ALA A 55 -9.13 -0.30 1.41
N VAL A 56 -10.38 -0.69 1.17
CA VAL A 56 -10.70 -1.84 0.29
C VAL A 56 -10.19 -1.59 -1.13
N GLU A 57 -10.45 -0.41 -1.69
CA GLU A 57 -10.00 -0.03 -3.02
C GLU A 57 -8.46 0.02 -3.14
N ALA A 58 -7.77 0.39 -2.07
CA ALA A 58 -6.31 0.36 -2.02
C ALA A 58 -5.72 -1.05 -1.84
N GLY A 59 -6.54 -2.09 -1.65
CA GLY A 59 -6.10 -3.48 -1.48
C GLY A 59 -5.86 -3.89 -0.02
N TYR A 60 -6.50 -3.23 0.94
CA TYR A 60 -6.59 -3.70 2.32
C TYR A 60 -7.87 -4.51 2.52
N SER A 61 -7.86 -5.45 3.48
CA SER A 61 -9.06 -6.25 3.80
C SER A 61 -10.15 -5.41 4.45
N ASP A 62 -9.74 -4.40 5.24
CA ASP A 62 -10.59 -3.56 6.06
C ASP A 62 -9.81 -2.32 6.54
N GLN A 63 -10.51 -1.39 7.19
CA GLN A 63 -9.91 -0.17 7.74
C GLN A 63 -8.89 -0.46 8.86
N ALA A 64 -9.07 -1.49 9.68
CA ALA A 64 -8.16 -1.81 10.77
C ALA A 64 -6.81 -2.33 10.23
N HIS A 65 -6.83 -3.10 9.13
CA HIS A 65 -5.65 -3.52 8.39
C HIS A 65 -4.89 -2.31 7.83
N LEU A 66 -5.59 -1.37 7.18
CA LEU A 66 -4.99 -0.11 6.75
C LEU A 66 -4.34 0.65 7.91
N ILE A 67 -5.02 0.77 9.05
CA ILE A 67 -4.49 1.49 10.23
C ILE A 67 -3.19 0.86 10.74
N ARG A 68 -3.14 -0.47 10.84
CA ARG A 68 -1.93 -1.19 11.28
C ARG A 68 -0.75 -0.93 10.34
N GLU A 69 -0.99 -1.01 9.03
CA GLU A 69 0.06 -0.83 8.02
C GLU A 69 0.48 0.65 7.90
N SER A 70 -0.46 1.60 8.01
CA SER A 70 -0.16 3.04 8.04
C SER A 70 0.79 3.37 9.19
N ARG A 71 0.51 2.87 10.40
CA ARG A 71 1.40 3.04 11.56
C ARG A 71 2.76 2.41 11.33
N ARG A 72 2.79 1.21 10.75
CA ARG A 72 4.04 0.50 10.46
C ARG A 72 4.93 1.24 9.45
N LEU A 73 4.33 1.85 8.43
CA LEU A 73 5.06 2.48 7.33
C LEU A 73 5.38 3.96 7.57
N SER A 74 4.55 4.67 8.32
CA SER A 74 4.64 6.13 8.48
C SER A 74 4.66 6.62 9.92
N GLY A 75 4.45 5.75 10.91
CA GLY A 75 4.25 6.13 12.31
C GLY A 75 2.89 6.76 12.61
N ALA A 76 2.07 7.06 11.60
CA ALA A 76 0.84 7.82 11.73
C ALA A 76 -0.40 7.04 11.30
N THR A 77 -1.59 7.49 11.73
CA THR A 77 -2.87 6.93 11.30
C THR A 77 -3.30 7.50 9.94
N PRO A 78 -4.14 6.78 9.17
CA PRO A 78 -4.59 7.21 7.85
C PRO A 78 -5.24 8.61 7.82
N SER A 79 -5.92 8.98 8.92
CA SER A 79 -6.55 10.29 9.10
C SER A 79 -5.59 11.48 9.00
N THR A 80 -4.31 11.29 9.31
CA THR A 80 -3.29 12.34 9.21
C THR A 80 -2.97 12.73 7.75
N PHE A 81 -3.33 11.86 6.80
CA PHE A 81 -3.11 12.07 5.37
C PHE A 81 -4.36 12.58 4.64
N ALA A 82 -5.44 12.89 5.36
CA ALA A 82 -6.54 13.64 4.79
C ALA A 82 -6.01 15.04 4.45
N GLY A 83 -6.08 15.42 3.17
CA GLY A 83 -5.73 16.77 2.75
C GLY A 83 -6.48 17.79 3.61
N ALA A 84 -5.83 18.90 3.96
CA ALA A 84 -6.50 20.02 4.60
C ALA A 84 -7.73 20.35 3.75
N SER A 85 -8.92 20.02 4.27
CA SER A 85 -10.16 20.33 3.59
C SER A 85 -10.20 21.85 3.47
N SER A 86 -9.94 22.35 2.26
CA SER A 86 -10.11 23.75 1.91
C SER A 86 -11.59 24.05 2.08
N ARG A 87 -11.99 24.43 3.29
CA ARG A 87 -13.21 25.18 3.53
C ARG A 87 -13.03 26.53 2.82
N THR A 88 -13.49 26.59 1.58
CA THR A 88 -13.94 27.85 0.96
C THR A 88 -15.47 27.84 1.08
#